data_AF-A0A842PC24-F1
#
_entry.id   AF-A0A842PC24-F1
#
_cell.length_a   1.000
_cell.length_b   1.000
_cell.length_c   1.000
_cell.angle_alpha   90.00
_cell.angle_beta   90.00
_cell.angle_gamma   90.00
#
_symmetry.space_group_name_H-M   'P 1'
#
loop_
_entity.id
_entity.type
_entity.pdbx_description
1 polymer ?
#
loop_
_entity_poly.entity_id
_entity_poly.type
_entity_poly.pdbx_seq_one_letter_code
_entity_poly.pdbx_strand_id
1 'polypeptide(L)'
;MRLEFTPLSRHGIGILSCFMIADKLEIETKTEDEEPLLIEIDDMFDYFFVREGKRKNVGTNVTLFLKEEVREEIEEGKFDLEKIIRHYARHIEFPIVVKLPDRSVVVKDRDYGLEGRLCR
;
A
#
# COMPACT_ATOMS: atom_id res chain seq x y z
N MET A 1 13.29 13.88 -10.49
CA MET A 1 13.11 14.40 -9.12
C MET A 1 13.64 13.35 -8.15
N ARG A 2 14.67 13.64 -7.32
CA ARG A 2 15.27 12.63 -6.43
C ARG A 2 14.63 12.75 -5.05
N LEU A 3 13.70 11.85 -4.73
CA LEU A 3 13.12 11.77 -3.40
C LEU A 3 14.18 11.21 -2.45
N GLU A 4 14.64 12.02 -1.50
CA GLU A 4 15.51 11.56 -0.40
C GLU A 4 14.65 10.94 0.70
N PHE A 5 14.56 9.62 0.70
CA PHE A 5 13.88 8.83 1.74
C PHE A 5 14.80 7.71 2.25
N THR A 6 14.57 7.21 3.46
CA THR A 6 15.33 6.10 4.01
C THR A 6 14.57 4.78 3.85
N PRO A 7 15.03 3.82 3.02
CA PRO A 7 14.37 2.53 2.90
C PRO A 7 14.42 1.76 4.24
N LEU A 8 13.26 1.30 4.71
CA LEU A 8 13.15 0.57 5.98
C LEU A 8 13.51 -0.92 5.87
N SER A 9 13.33 -1.54 4.69
CA SER A 9 13.50 -2.98 4.49
C SER A 9 14.50 -3.28 3.37
N ARG A 10 15.28 -4.37 3.56
CA ARG A 10 16.27 -4.86 2.59
C ARG A 10 15.98 -6.25 2.04
N HIS A 11 15.00 -6.97 2.60
CA HIS A 11 14.80 -8.41 2.35
C HIS A 11 13.66 -8.71 1.38
N GLY A 12 12.76 -7.76 1.10
CA GLY A 12 11.67 -7.94 0.12
C GLY A 12 10.53 -8.88 0.52
N ILE A 13 10.64 -9.60 1.64
CA ILE A 13 9.64 -10.57 2.11
C ILE A 13 8.33 -9.96 2.63
N GLY A 14 8.30 -8.64 2.87
CA GLY A 14 7.15 -7.96 3.48
C GLY A 14 5.86 -8.09 2.67
N ILE A 15 5.97 -8.19 1.34
CA ILE A 15 4.81 -8.34 0.46
C ILE A 15 4.03 -9.65 0.72
N LEU A 16 4.72 -10.69 1.19
CA LEU A 16 4.10 -11.99 1.46
C LEU A 16 3.14 -11.95 2.65
N SER A 17 3.31 -10.97 3.55
CA SER A 17 2.40 -10.77 4.69
C SER A 17 0.98 -10.40 4.25
N CYS A 18 0.78 -9.91 3.03
CA CYS A 18 -0.54 -9.62 2.48
C CYS A 18 -1.42 -10.87 2.38
N PHE A 19 -0.85 -12.05 2.12
CA PHE A 19 -1.59 -13.31 2.03
C PHE A 19 -2.14 -13.81 3.37
N MET A 20 -1.76 -13.20 4.50
CA MET A 20 -2.39 -13.48 5.78
C MET A 20 -3.86 -13.01 5.81
N ILE A 21 -4.22 -12.01 4.99
CA ILE A 21 -5.57 -11.40 4.99
C ILE A 21 -6.24 -11.41 3.62
N ALA A 22 -5.51 -11.76 2.56
CA ALA A 22 -5.99 -11.75 1.19
C ALA A 22 -5.77 -13.10 0.52
N ASP A 23 -6.68 -13.48 -0.38
CA ASP A 23 -6.52 -14.65 -1.25
C ASP A 23 -5.69 -14.29 -2.49
N LYS A 24 -5.93 -13.11 -3.07
CA LYS A 24 -5.23 -12.65 -4.28
C LYS A 24 -4.61 -11.27 -4.08
N LEU A 25 -3.50 -11.04 -4.76
CA LEU A 25 -2.79 -9.77 -4.86
C LEU A 25 -2.71 -9.33 -6.33
N GLU A 26 -3.09 -8.08 -6.61
CA GLU A 26 -2.82 -7.43 -7.90
C GLU A 26 -1.95 -6.19 -7.71
N ILE A 27 -0.89 -6.08 -8.50
CA ILE A 27 0.02 -4.93 -8.49
C ILE A 27 0.00 -4.31 -9.89
N GLU A 28 -0.45 -3.07 -9.97
CA GLU A 28 -0.41 -2.29 -11.21
C GLU A 28 0.58 -1.14 -11.06
N THR A 29 1.67 -1.18 -11.81
CA THR A 29 2.79 -0.24 -11.67
C THR A 29 3.22 0.36 -13.00
N LYS A 30 3.70 1.60 -12.93
CA LYS A 30 4.33 2.31 -14.04
C LYS A 30 5.48 3.17 -13.53
N THR A 31 6.65 3.00 -14.15
CA THR A 31 7.82 3.87 -13.93
C THR A 31 7.84 4.97 -15.01
N GLU A 32 8.64 6.02 -14.77
CA GLU A 32 9.01 6.97 -15.82
C GLU A 32 9.57 6.20 -17.03
N ASP A 33 9.13 6.58 -18.23
CA ASP A 33 9.60 6.05 -19.52
C ASP A 33 9.41 4.56 -19.81
N GLU A 34 8.74 3.81 -18.94
CA GLU A 34 8.42 2.38 -19.13
C GLU A 34 6.92 2.13 -19.34
N GLU A 35 6.57 1.10 -20.11
CA GLU A 35 5.16 0.69 -20.26
C GLU A 35 4.59 0.17 -18.92
N PRO A 36 3.30 0.39 -18.64
CA PRO A 36 2.67 -0.09 -17.42
C PRO A 36 2.63 -1.61 -17.38
N LEU A 37 2.76 -2.17 -16.18
CA LEU A 37 2.67 -3.61 -15.93
C LEU A 37 1.54 -3.91 -14.95
N LEU A 38 0.86 -5.03 -15.19
CA LEU A 38 -0.06 -5.67 -14.27
C LEU A 38 0.55 -7.00 -13.82
N ILE A 39 0.69 -7.18 -12.51
CA ILE A 39 1.18 -8.41 -11.89
C ILE A 39 0.05 -9.00 -11.05
N GLU A 40 -0.32 -10.25 -11.32
CA GLU A 40 -1.38 -10.98 -10.60
C GLU A 40 -0.74 -12.16 -9.85
N ILE A 41 -1.08 -12.32 -8.56
CA ILE A 41 -0.61 -13.41 -7.71
C ILE A 41 -1.81 -14.00 -6.97
N ASP A 42 -2.17 -15.24 -7.28
CA ASP A 42 -3.38 -15.90 -6.78
C ASP A 42 -3.13 -16.73 -5.50
N ASP A 43 -1.87 -17.06 -5.17
CA ASP A 43 -1.48 -17.72 -3.92
C ASP A 43 -0.01 -17.39 -3.61
N MET A 44 0.37 -17.43 -2.33
CA MET A 44 1.74 -17.28 -1.86
C MET A 44 2.72 -18.32 -2.45
N PHE A 45 2.23 -19.51 -2.81
CA PHE A 45 3.04 -20.60 -3.36
C PHE A 45 2.93 -20.76 -4.89
N ASP A 46 2.09 -19.97 -5.54
CA ASP A 46 1.85 -20.08 -6.98
C ASP A 46 2.75 -19.12 -7.79
N TYR A 47 2.77 -19.32 -9.10
CA TYR A 47 3.38 -18.39 -10.04
C TYR A 47 2.64 -17.06 -10.06
N PHE A 48 3.38 -15.98 -10.36
CA PHE A 48 2.77 -14.70 -10.69
C PHE A 48 2.67 -14.54 -12.20
N PHE A 49 1.59 -13.91 -12.65
CA PHE A 49 1.38 -13.57 -14.05
C PHE A 49 1.74 -12.11 -14.27
N VAL A 50 2.49 -11.81 -15.34
CA VAL A 50 2.81 -10.44 -15.76
C VAL A 50 2.13 -10.16 -17.09
N ARG A 51 1.41 -9.05 -17.16
CA ARG A 51 0.65 -8.59 -18.33
C ARG A 51 0.88 -7.09 -18.56
N GLU A 52 0.48 -6.62 -19.74
CA GLU A 52 0.40 -5.19 -20.01
C GLU A 52 -0.61 -4.53 -19.06
N GLY A 53 -0.14 -3.51 -18.34
CA GLY A 53 -0.97 -2.70 -17.45
C GLY A 53 -1.74 -1.63 -18.21
N LYS A 54 -2.62 -0.91 -17.52
CA LYS A 54 -3.42 0.20 -18.08
C LYS A 54 -3.14 1.54 -17.38
N ARG A 55 -2.22 1.54 -16.42
CA ARG A 55 -1.86 2.71 -15.62
C ARG A 55 -1.23 3.81 -16.49
N LYS A 56 -1.79 5.02 -16.42
CA LYS A 56 -1.29 6.19 -17.16
C LYS A 56 -0.24 6.99 -16.39
N ASN A 57 -0.36 7.04 -15.07
CA ASN A 57 0.47 7.88 -14.21
C ASN A 57 1.56 7.04 -13.52
N VAL A 58 2.72 7.64 -13.29
CA VAL A 58 3.82 7.01 -12.53
C VAL A 58 3.35 6.61 -11.13
N GLY A 59 3.85 5.48 -10.64
CA GLY A 59 3.59 4.94 -9.31
C GLY A 59 2.99 3.53 -9.37
N THR A 60 2.48 3.08 -8.22
CA THR A 60 2.03 1.69 -8.03
C THR A 60 0.70 1.67 -7.27
N ASN A 61 -0.23 0.83 -7.72
CA ASN A 61 -1.40 0.42 -6.97
C ASN A 61 -1.18 -1.02 -6.52
N VAL A 62 -1.55 -1.31 -5.27
CA VAL A 62 -1.58 -2.66 -4.73
C VAL A 62 -3.01 -2.92 -4.28
N THR A 63 -3.64 -3.91 -4.89
CA THR A 63 -5.02 -4.32 -4.61
C THR A 63 -5.01 -5.66 -3.90
N LEU A 64 -5.65 -5.71 -2.73
CA LEU A 64 -5.81 -6.92 -1.92
C LEU A 64 -7.23 -7.44 -2.09
N PHE A 65 -7.36 -8.68 -2.55
CA PHE A 65 -8.64 -9.38 -2.58
C PHE A 65 -8.78 -10.13 -1.25
N LEU A 66 -9.42 -9.46 -0.29
CA LEU A 66 -9.53 -9.95 1.08
C LEU A 66 -10.26 -11.29 1.14
N LYS A 67 -9.80 -12.15 2.06
CA LYS A 67 -10.48 -13.38 2.48
C LYS A 67 -11.87 -13.05 3.02
N GLU A 68 -12.85 -13.92 2.81
CA GLU A 68 -14.23 -13.69 3.28
C GLU A 68 -14.30 -13.49 4.80
N GLU A 69 -13.58 -14.29 5.57
CA GLU A 69 -13.49 -14.17 7.04
C GLU A 69 -13.06 -12.76 7.48
N VAL A 70 -12.08 -12.16 6.79
CA VAL A 70 -11.58 -10.81 7.08
C VAL A 70 -12.62 -9.76 6.70
N ARG A 71 -13.40 -9.98 5.62
CA ARG A 71 -14.49 -9.08 5.24
C ARG A 71 -15.60 -9.10 6.28
N GLU A 72 -16.00 -10.28 6.75
CA GLU A 72 -16.98 -10.44 7.82
C GLU A 72 -16.53 -9.72 9.10
N GLU A 73 -15.26 -9.85 9.50
CA GLU A 73 -14.72 -9.11 10.67
C GLU A 73 -14.77 -7.59 10.50
N ILE A 74 -14.54 -7.08 9.28
CA ILE A 74 -14.65 -5.65 8.97
C ILE A 74 -16.11 -5.20 9.06
N GLU A 75 -17.05 -5.98 8.51
CA GLU A 75 -18.49 -5.68 8.53
C GLU A 75 -19.07 -5.71 9.95
N GLU A 76 -18.58 -6.61 10.80
CA GLU A 76 -18.91 -6.66 12.24
C GLU A 76 -18.26 -5.53 13.06
N GLY A 77 -17.44 -4.67 12.44
CA GLY A 77 -16.80 -3.53 13.10
C GLY A 77 -15.66 -3.92 14.05
N LYS A 78 -15.09 -5.13 13.91
CA LYS A 78 -13.93 -5.57 14.71
C LYS A 78 -12.62 -4.92 14.25
N PHE A 79 -12.62 -4.34 13.05
CA PHE A 79 -11.43 -3.75 12.42
C PHE A 79 -11.53 -2.23 12.32
N ASP A 80 -10.59 -1.53 12.98
CA ASP A 80 -10.44 -0.07 12.86
C ASP A 80 -9.15 0.27 12.11
N LEU A 81 -9.29 0.49 10.79
CA LEU A 81 -8.18 0.80 9.90
C LEU A 81 -7.41 2.06 10.32
N GLU A 82 -8.12 3.11 10.76
CA GLU A 82 -7.48 4.36 11.17
C GLU A 82 -6.61 4.11 12.40
N LYS A 83 -7.14 3.42 13.41
CA LYS A 83 -6.41 3.10 14.64
C LYS A 83 -5.20 2.23 14.37
N ILE A 84 -5.33 1.21 13.50
CA ILE A 84 -4.22 0.34 13.11
C ILE A 84 -3.11 1.14 12.43
N ILE A 85 -3.46 1.98 11.44
CA ILE A 85 -2.48 2.81 10.75
C ILE A 85 -1.78 3.75 11.74
N ARG A 86 -2.51 4.42 12.64
CA ARG A 86 -1.90 5.30 13.65
C ARG A 86 -0.98 4.56 14.62
N HIS A 87 -1.30 3.30 14.94
CA HIS A 87 -0.49 2.48 15.84
C HIS A 87 0.85 2.06 15.21
N TYR A 88 0.82 1.62 13.95
CA TYR A 88 2.02 1.11 13.26
C TYR A 88 2.81 2.18 12.53
N ALA A 89 2.15 3.19 11.95
CA ALA A 89 2.75 4.28 11.18
C ALA A 89 3.10 5.49 12.06
N ARG A 90 3.84 5.26 13.16
CA ARG A 90 4.21 6.32 14.11
C ARG A 90 5.29 7.27 13.57
N HIS A 91 6.24 6.75 12.81
CA HIS A 91 7.36 7.50 12.26
C HIS A 91 7.34 7.44 10.73
N ILE A 92 6.61 8.36 10.12
CA ILE A 92 6.38 8.39 8.66
C ILE A 92 6.97 9.65 8.05
N GLU A 93 7.76 9.46 6.98
CA GLU A 93 8.36 10.56 6.22
C GLU A 93 7.33 11.27 5.32
N PHE A 94 6.22 10.59 4.99
CA PHE A 94 5.18 11.07 4.09
C PHE A 94 3.80 10.95 4.72
N PRO A 95 2.87 11.88 4.43
CA PRO A 95 1.49 11.80 4.91
C PRO A 95 0.77 10.59 4.30
N ILE A 96 0.07 9.82 5.14
CA ILE A 96 -0.80 8.73 4.70
C ILE A 96 -2.24 9.22 4.65
N VAL A 97 -2.88 9.11 3.48
CA VAL A 97 -4.30 9.41 3.31
C VAL A 97 -5.10 8.12 3.42
N VAL A 98 -5.97 8.05 4.42
CA VAL A 98 -6.86 6.91 4.66
C VAL A 98 -8.26 7.30 4.21
N LYS A 99 -8.82 6.57 3.25
CA LYS A 99 -10.19 6.76 2.77
C LYS A 99 -11.10 5.72 3.42
N LEU A 100 -12.07 6.19 4.19
CA LEU A 100 -13.13 5.38 4.80
C LEU A 100 -14.45 5.64 4.05
N PRO A 101 -15.49 4.81 4.24
CA PRO A 101 -16.76 4.97 3.53
C PRO A 101 -17.42 6.36 3.71
N ASP A 102 -17.26 6.96 4.88
CA ASP A 102 -17.91 8.20 5.30
C ASP A 102 -16.98 9.43 5.32
N ARG A 103 -15.66 9.21 5.40
CA ARG A 103 -14.67 10.29 5.60
C ARG A 103 -13.29 9.95 5.06
N SER A 104 -12.43 10.97 4.97
CA SER A 104 -11.01 10.79 4.68
C SER A 104 -10.16 11.39 5.79
N VAL A 105 -9.13 10.66 6.22
CA VAL A 105 -8.25 11.05 7.33
C VAL A 105 -6.82 11.13 6.81
N VAL A 106 -6.09 12.18 7.20
CA VAL A 106 -4.66 12.30 6.91
C VAL A 106 -3.87 12.01 8.17
N VAL A 107 -3.08 10.93 8.15
CA VAL A 107 -2.13 10.57 9.22
C VAL A 107 -0.78 11.18 8.87
N LYS A 108 -0.24 11.99 9.79
CA LYS A 108 1.07 12.63 9.69
C LYS A 108 1.81 12.41 11.00
N ASP A 109 3.12 12.19 10.92
CA ASP A 109 3.97 12.34 12.11
C ASP A 109 4.11 13.85 12.42
N ARG A 110 3.97 14.22 13.70
CA ARG A 110 4.17 15.61 14.16
C ARG A 110 5.64 15.94 14.38
N ASP A 111 6.45 14.91 14.63
CA ASP A 111 7.85 15.04 15.06
C ASP A 111 8.82 14.71 13.91
N TYR A 112 8.35 14.08 12.82
CA TYR A 112 9.11 13.92 11.59
C TYR A 112 9.13 15.26 10.84
N GLY A 113 10.10 16.10 11.19
CA GLY A 113 10.29 17.43 10.64
C GLY A 113 10.39 17.42 9.11
N LEU A 114 9.29 17.78 8.45
CA LEU A 114 9.29 18.27 7.06
C LEU A 114 9.46 19.80 7.02
N GLU A 115 9.99 20.43 8.06
CA GLU A 115 10.45 21.82 8.01
C GLU A 115 11.66 21.91 7.06
N GLY A 116 11.38 22.01 5.76
CA GLY A 116 12.36 22.27 4.70
C GLY A 116 12.29 21.37 3.47
N ARG A 117 11.46 20.32 3.45
CA ARG A 117 11.39 19.37 2.32
C ARG A 117 10.02 19.33 1.62
N LEU A 118 9.38 20.50 1.51
CA LEU A 118 8.27 20.69 0.57
C LEU A 118 8.82 20.50 -0.85
N CYS A 119 8.51 19.33 -1.41
CA CYS A 119 8.63 19.04 -2.84
C CYS A 119 7.99 20.18 -3.63
N ARG A 120 8.83 20.97 -4.31
CA ARG A 120 8.42 21.79 -5.46
C ARG A 120 8.40 20.91 -6.70
#